data_AF-A0A1B6KP27-F1
#
_entry.id   AF-A0A1B6KP27-F1
#
_cell.length_a   1.000
_cell.length_b   1.000
_cell.length_c   1.000
_cell.angle_alpha   90.00
_cell.angle_beta   90.00
_cell.angle_gamma   90.00
#
_symmetry.space_group_name_H-M   'P 1'
#
loop_
_entity.id
_entity.type
_entity.pdbx_description
1 polymer ?
#
loop_
_entity_poly.entity_id
_entity_poly.type
_entity_poly.pdbx_seq_one_letter_code
_entity_poly.pdbx_strand_id
1 'polypeptide(L)'
;FELQPKLKKVLRKGLLKAAKTTGAWIFTGGTNTGVTRQVGDALLMERSQRSGRVVSIGIAPWGIVENNHELVGHNRDVPYHSISSPRSKFAVLNNRHAYFLLV
;
A
#
# COMPACT_ATOMS: atom_id res chain seq x y z
N PHE A 1 -10.49 10.07 3.92
CA PHE A 1 -11.84 10.40 3.43
C PHE A 1 -12.66 9.12 3.37
N GLU A 2 -13.95 9.22 3.66
CA GLU A 2 -14.87 8.08 3.56
C GLU A 2 -15.57 8.09 2.20
N LEU A 3 -15.75 6.90 1.64
CA LEU A 3 -16.53 6.67 0.42
C LEU A 3 -17.84 6.01 0.80
N GLN A 4 -18.92 6.41 0.12
CA GLN A 4 -20.19 5.71 0.25
C GLN A 4 -19.99 4.21 -0.05
N PRO A 5 -20.62 3.29 0.73
CA PRO A 5 -20.35 1.86 0.63
C PRO A 5 -20.48 1.28 -0.79
N LYS A 6 -21.48 1.73 -1.55
CA LYS A 6 -21.70 1.30 -2.94
C LYS A 6 -20.53 1.71 -3.85
N LEU A 7 -20.10 2.97 -3.76
CA LEU A 7 -18.98 3.49 -4.54
C LEU A 7 -17.66 2.80 -4.16
N LYS A 8 -17.42 2.61 -2.85
CA LYS A 8 -16.27 1.88 -2.30
C LYS A 8 -16.18 0.47 -2.89
N LYS A 9 -17.30 -0.25 -2.99
CA LYS A 9 -17.37 -1.60 -3.56
C LYS A 9 -17.07 -1.61 -5.07
N VAL A 10 -17.70 -0.71 -5.83
CA VAL A 10 -17.51 -0.64 -7.29
C VAL A 10 -16.08 -0.25 -7.65
N LEU A 11 -15.53 0.77 -6.98
CA LEU A 11 -14.16 1.25 -7.20
C LEU A 11 -13.14 0.12 -6.98
N ARG A 12 -13.24 -0.59 -5.85
CA ARG A 12 -12.31 -1.68 -5.50
C ARG A 12 -12.37 -2.81 -6.52
N LYS A 13 -13.57 -3.26 -6.86
CA LYS A 13 -13.75 -4.34 -7.84
C LYS A 13 -13.25 -3.94 -9.23
N GLY A 14 -13.56 -2.72 -9.67
CA GLY A 14 -13.14 -2.19 -10.96
C GLY A 14 -11.62 -2.08 -11.08
N LEU A 15 -10.97 -1.49 -10.07
CA LEU A 15 -9.52 -1.33 -10.01
C LEU A 15 -8.80 -2.68 -10.11
N LEU A 16 -9.19 -3.64 -9.27
CA LEU A 16 -8.57 -4.98 -9.26
C LEU A 16 -8.81 -5.72 -10.56
N LYS A 17 -10.03 -5.65 -11.10
CA LYS A 17 -10.36 -6.27 -12.40
C LYS A 17 -9.46 -5.71 -13.49
N ALA A 18 -9.35 -4.38 -13.61
CA ALA A 18 -8.54 -3.74 -14.65
C ALA A 18 -7.07 -4.15 -14.57
N ALA A 19 -6.47 -4.12 -13.37
CA ALA A 19 -5.08 -4.52 -13.17
C ALA A 19 -4.85 -6.00 -13.52
N LYS A 20 -5.76 -6.89 -13.10
CA LYS A 20 -5.66 -8.32 -13.39
C LYS A 20 -5.82 -8.66 -14.87
N THR A 21 -6.83 -8.08 -15.53
CA THR A 21 -7.15 -8.42 -16.92
C THR A 21 -6.07 -7.96 -17.89
N THR A 22 -5.30 -6.95 -17.51
CA THR A 22 -4.26 -6.34 -18.36
C THR A 22 -2.84 -6.72 -17.92
N GLY A 23 -2.65 -7.25 -16.72
CA GLY A 23 -1.34 -7.40 -16.11
C GLY A 23 -0.71 -6.06 -15.65
N ALA A 24 -1.49 -4.98 -15.58
CA ALA A 24 -0.98 -3.67 -15.20
C ALA A 24 -0.56 -3.59 -13.73
N TRP A 25 0.43 -2.74 -13.47
CA TRP A 25 0.91 -2.44 -12.12
C TRP A 25 0.15 -1.25 -11.53
N ILE A 26 -0.04 -1.28 -10.21
CA ILE A 26 -0.66 -0.18 -9.48
C ILE A 26 0.44 0.61 -8.76
N PHE A 27 0.56 1.89 -9.09
CA PHE A 27 1.44 2.84 -8.39
C PHE A 27 0.63 3.76 -7.49
N THR A 28 1.10 4.00 -6.27
CA THR A 28 0.49 4.92 -5.30
C THR A 28 1.54 5.72 -4.54
N GLY A 29 1.11 6.68 -3.72
CA GLY A 29 1.99 7.40 -2.79
C GLY A 29 2.49 6.59 -1.60
N GLY A 30 2.17 5.29 -1.49
CA GLY A 30 2.73 4.35 -0.51
C GLY A 30 2.32 4.53 0.96
N THR A 31 1.98 5.73 1.41
CA THR A 31 1.60 5.99 2.82
C THR A 31 0.19 5.49 3.13
N ASN A 32 -0.07 5.09 4.37
CA ASN A 32 -1.34 4.50 4.81
C ASN A 32 -2.45 5.54 5.06
N THR A 33 -2.54 6.54 4.19
CA THR A 33 -3.48 7.66 4.32
C THR A 33 -4.25 7.88 3.02
N GLY A 34 -5.28 8.74 3.08
CA GLY A 34 -5.98 9.22 1.88
C GLY A 34 -6.41 8.13 0.89
N VAL A 35 -6.08 8.34 -0.38
CA VAL A 35 -6.44 7.46 -1.50
C VAL A 35 -5.71 6.12 -1.41
N THR A 36 -4.44 6.13 -1.02
CA THR A 36 -3.60 4.94 -0.89
C THR A 36 -4.20 3.93 0.09
N ARG A 37 -4.85 4.38 1.18
CA ARG A 37 -5.58 3.50 2.09
C ARG A 37 -6.75 2.78 1.39
N GLN A 38 -7.50 3.49 0.54
CA GLN A 38 -8.62 2.90 -0.21
C GLN A 38 -8.13 1.87 -1.26
N VAL A 39 -7.00 2.15 -1.91
CA VAL A 39 -6.32 1.20 -2.82
C VAL A 39 -5.84 -0.03 -2.05
N GLY A 40 -5.18 0.16 -0.91
CA GLY A 40 -4.75 -0.93 -0.06
C GLY A 40 -5.92 -1.83 0.36
N ASP A 41 -7.04 -1.25 0.79
CA ASP A 41 -8.24 -2.04 1.11
C ASP A 41 -8.77 -2.85 -0.09
N ALA A 42 -8.58 -2.38 -1.33
CA ALA A 42 -8.88 -3.18 -2.52
C ALA A 42 -7.93 -4.40 -2.57
N LEU A 43 -6.63 -4.17 -2.42
CA LEU A 43 -5.61 -5.23 -2.46
C LEU A 43 -5.79 -6.30 -1.36
N LEU A 44 -6.43 -5.99 -0.22
CA LEU A 44 -6.78 -7.00 0.79
C LEU A 44 -7.74 -8.07 0.27
N MET A 45 -8.66 -7.71 -0.62
CA MET A 45 -9.63 -8.66 -1.20
C MET A 45 -8.92 -9.75 -2.03
N GLU A 46 -7.63 -9.57 -2.34
CA GLU A 46 -6.84 -10.47 -3.18
C GLU A 46 -5.93 -11.45 -2.42
N ARG A 47 -5.63 -11.20 -1.13
CA ARG A 47 -4.67 -12.04 -0.39
C ARG A 47 -5.07 -13.52 -0.28
N SER A 48 -6.33 -13.86 -0.55
CA SER A 48 -6.86 -15.23 -0.47
C SER A 48 -6.65 -16.07 -1.74
N GLN A 49 -6.16 -15.51 -2.85
CA GLN A 49 -6.03 -16.22 -4.13
C GLN A 49 -4.57 -16.20 -4.62
N ARG A 50 -3.91 -17.37 -4.59
CA ARG A 50 -2.49 -17.51 -5.02
C ARG A 50 -2.25 -17.26 -6.51
N SER A 51 -3.30 -17.30 -7.34
CA SER A 51 -3.22 -17.03 -8.79
C SER A 51 -3.80 -15.65 -9.11
N GLY A 52 -3.00 -14.74 -9.68
CA GLY A 52 -3.44 -13.40 -10.10
C GLY A 52 -3.12 -12.25 -9.14
N ARG A 53 -2.03 -12.33 -8.36
CA ARG A 53 -1.61 -11.25 -7.45
C ARG A 53 -1.24 -9.98 -8.25
N VAL A 54 -2.00 -8.92 -8.03
CA VAL A 54 -1.71 -7.60 -8.61
C VAL A 54 -0.41 -7.04 -8.04
N VAL A 55 0.50 -6.61 -8.92
CA VAL A 55 1.72 -5.92 -8.53
C VAL A 55 1.36 -4.50 -8.09
N SER A 56 1.71 -4.15 -6.86
CA SER A 56 1.44 -2.84 -6.27
C SER A 56 2.72 -2.26 -5.68
N ILE A 57 3.05 -1.03 -6.09
CA ILE A 57 4.26 -0.31 -5.73
C ILE A 57 3.86 1.00 -5.05
N GLY A 58 4.27 1.17 -3.79
CA GLY A 58 4.13 2.44 -3.07
C GLY A 58 5.39 3.27 -3.24
N ILE A 59 5.27 4.51 -3.72
CA ILE A 59 6.38 5.46 -3.85
C ILE A 59 6.21 6.52 -2.76
N ALA A 60 7.10 6.54 -1.77
CA ALA A 60 7.00 7.42 -0.61
C ALA A 60 8.34 8.11 -0.32
N PRO A 61 8.36 9.39 0.07
CA PRO A 61 9.60 10.04 0.48
C PRO A 61 10.16 9.40 1.77
N TRP A 62 11.44 9.03 1.77
CA TRP A 62 12.13 8.43 2.91
C TRP A 62 12.07 9.31 4.16
N GLY A 63 12.23 10.63 3.97
CA GLY A 63 12.28 11.60 5.07
C GLY A 63 10.96 11.74 5.86
N ILE A 64 9.86 11.19 5.35
CA ILE A 64 8.57 11.22 6.06
C ILE A 64 8.18 9.87 6.66
N VAL A 65 8.95 8.80 6.46
CA VAL A 65 8.60 7.47 6.95
C VAL A 65 8.86 7.39 8.46
N GLU A 66 7.83 7.02 9.22
CA GLU A 66 7.95 6.76 10.66
C GLU A 66 9.02 5.70 10.93
N ASN A 67 9.89 5.95 11.91
CA ASN A 67 10.99 5.06 12.30
C ASN A 67 11.92 4.64 11.13
N ASN A 68 12.12 5.52 10.14
CA ASN A 68 12.98 5.21 9.00
C ASN A 68 14.40 4.76 9.38
N HIS A 69 14.96 5.26 10.49
CA HIS A 69 16.25 4.83 11.03
C HIS A 69 16.32 3.32 11.37
N GLU A 70 15.20 2.68 11.72
CA GLU A 70 15.13 1.24 11.97
C GLU A 70 15.19 0.41 10.67
N LEU A 71 14.91 1.05 9.53
CA LEU A 71 14.90 0.44 8.20
C LEU A 71 16.23 0.57 7.47
N VAL A 72 17.30 0.95 8.18
CA VAL A 72 18.66 0.96 7.64
C VAL A 72 19.34 -0.37 7.96
N GLY A 73 19.56 -1.18 6.92
CA GLY A 73 20.27 -2.45 7.01
C GLY A 73 21.31 -2.58 5.90
N HIS A 74 22.59 -2.54 6.25
CA HIS A 74 23.65 -2.82 5.28
C HIS A 74 23.74 -4.32 5.02
N ASN A 75 23.55 -4.73 3.76
CA ASN A 75 23.63 -6.13 3.31
C ASN A 75 22.74 -7.10 4.10
N ARG A 76 21.60 -6.62 4.61
CA ARG A 76 20.65 -7.43 5.36
C ARG A 76 19.23 -6.92 5.17
N ASP A 77 18.29 -7.84 5.31
CA ASP A 77 16.88 -7.49 5.40
C ASP A 77 16.56 -6.88 6.77
N VAL A 78 15.69 -5.88 6.76
CA VAL A 78 15.19 -5.21 7.97
C VAL A 78 13.67 -5.34 8.00
N PRO A 79 13.09 -5.85 9.10
CA PRO A 79 11.65 -5.99 9.19
C PRO A 79 10.99 -4.62 9.31
N TYR A 80 9.94 -4.38 8.52
CA TYR A 80 9.05 -3.24 8.72
C TYR A 80 7.81 -3.67 9.48
N HIS A 81 7.60 -3.08 10.67
CA HIS A 81 6.39 -3.27 11.46
C HIS A 81 5.47 -2.05 11.30
N SER A 82 4.41 -2.22 10.50
CA SER A 82 3.43 -1.15 10.27
C SER A 82 2.62 -0.86 11.54
N ILE A 83 2.48 0.42 11.87
CA ILE A 83 1.75 0.92 13.05
C ILE A 83 0.37 1.42 12.59
N SER A 84 -0.70 1.00 13.27
CA SER A 84 -2.08 1.41 12.90
C SER A 84 -2.37 2.89 13.16
N SER A 85 -1.78 3.43 14.23
CA SER A 85 -1.99 4.82 14.70
C SER A 85 -0.65 5.42 15.12
N PRO A 86 0.13 6.02 14.20
CA PRO A 86 1.35 6.73 14.55
C PRO A 86 1.01 7.89 15.49
N ARG A 87 1.82 8.06 16.55
CA ARG A 87 1.68 9.18 17.50
C ARG A 87 2.39 10.45 17.02
N SER A 88 3.18 10.34 15.95
CA SER A 88 3.99 11.42 15.41
C SER A 88 3.35 12.05 14.15
N LYS A 89 4.01 13.08 13.59
CA LYS A 89 3.63 13.69 12.30
C LYS A 89 4.13 12.91 11.07
N PHE A 90 4.96 11.88 11.29
CA PHE A 90 5.48 11.03 10.22
C PHE A 90 4.42 10.07 9.69
N ALA A 91 4.68 9.51 8.52
CA ALA A 91 3.77 8.64 7.78
C ALA A 91 4.15 7.18 7.92
N VAL A 92 3.13 6.33 8.05
CA VAL A 92 3.27 4.86 8.03
C VAL A 92 3.08 4.37 6.60
N LEU A 93 3.89 3.41 6.16
CA LEU A 93 3.73 2.74 4.86
C LEU A 93 2.51 1.81 4.88
N ASN A 94 1.80 1.73 3.76
CA ASN A 94 0.61 0.90 3.64
C ASN A 94 0.98 -0.59 3.46
N ASN A 95 0.83 -1.37 4.53
CA ASN A 95 1.21 -2.79 4.60
C ASN A 95 0.50 -3.78 3.65
N ARG A 96 -0.28 -3.28 2.68
CA ARG A 96 -0.97 -4.09 1.66
C ARG A 96 -0.34 -3.95 0.27
N HIS A 97 0.60 -3.03 0.09
CA HIS A 97 1.42 -2.98 -1.11
C HIS A 97 2.41 -4.16 -1.13
N ALA A 98 2.78 -4.59 -2.33
CA ALA A 98 3.76 -5.66 -2.51
C ALA A 98 5.20 -5.14 -2.40
N TYR A 99 5.45 -3.93 -2.92
CA TYR A 99 6.77 -3.31 -2.98
C TYR A 99 6.71 -1.83 -2.61
N PHE A 100 7.88 -1.28 -2.26
CA PHE A 100 8.06 0.13 -1.97
C PHE A 100 9.31 0.68 -2.66
N LEU A 101 9.20 1.90 -3.15
CA LEU A 101 10.34 2.74 -3.53
C LEU A 101 10.36 3.93 -2.57
N LEU A 102 11.46 4.07 -1.84
CA LEU A 102 11.66 5.16 -0.88
C LEU A 102 12.63 6.17 -1.49
N VAL A 103 12.12 7.40 -1.73
CA VAL A 103 12.83 8.47 -2.47
C VAL A 103 13.31 9.60 -1.58
#